data_AF-A0A523S2Q9-F1
#
_entry.id   AF-A0A523S2Q9-F1
#
_cell.length_a   1.000
_cell.length_b   1.000
_cell.length_c   1.000
_cell.angle_alpha   90.00
_cell.angle_beta   90.00
_cell.angle_gamma   90.00
#
_symmetry.space_group_name_H-M   'P 1'
#
loop_
_entity.id
_entity.type
_entity.pdbx_description
1 polymer ?
#
loop_
_entity_poly.entity_id
_entity_poly.type
_entity_poly.pdbx_seq_one_letter_code
_entity_poly.pdbx_strand_id
1 'polypeptide(L)'
;MATEVQAQITIPTSLRPQAVMDSLSVGHGYCWIVLFPTPLRIAHGSTSDGDMPELLIVGKTLLLSGGNEVYIGRLRRLLEVLSGTSVRVRRDSDV
;
A
#
# COMPACT_ATOMS: atom_id res chain seq x y z
N MET A 1 -11.12 23.77 -0.80
CA MET A 1 -10.60 23.03 0.38
C MET A 1 -10.13 21.69 -0.15
N ALA A 2 -8.85 21.37 -0.05
CA ALA A 2 -8.37 20.04 -0.43
C ALA A 2 -8.94 19.04 0.59
N THR A 3 -9.77 18.12 0.14
CA THR A 3 -10.29 17.05 0.99
C THR A 3 -9.13 16.14 1.31
N GLU A 4 -8.63 16.16 2.55
CA GLU A 4 -7.63 15.19 3.00
C GLU A 4 -8.22 13.79 2.87
N VAL A 5 -7.63 13.00 1.97
CA VAL A 5 -8.04 11.61 1.78
C VAL A 5 -7.41 10.79 2.90
N GLN A 6 -8.25 10.25 3.79
CA GLN A 6 -7.83 9.28 4.80
C GLN A 6 -8.42 7.92 4.45
N ALA A 7 -7.56 6.91 4.36
CA ALA A 7 -8.01 5.56 4.05
C ALA A 7 -7.26 4.52 4.87
N GLN A 8 -7.97 3.44 5.15
CA GLN A 8 -7.43 2.25 5.78
C GLN A 8 -7.54 1.08 4.81
N ILE A 9 -6.43 0.37 4.62
CA ILE A 9 -6.37 -0.84 3.82
C ILE A 9 -5.78 -1.97 4.67
N THR A 10 -6.47 -3.11 4.71
CA THR A 10 -5.96 -4.30 5.37
C THR A 10 -4.95 -5.00 4.46
N ILE A 11 -3.74 -5.20 4.95
CA ILE A 11 -2.71 -6.02 4.31
C ILE A 11 -3.15 -7.49 4.42
N PRO A 12 -3.24 -8.22 3.29
CA PRO A 12 -3.58 -9.63 3.29
C PRO A 12 -2.72 -10.46 4.27
N THR A 13 -3.32 -11.48 4.87
CA THR A 13 -2.62 -12.35 5.83
C THR A 13 -1.44 -13.08 5.19
N SER A 14 -1.55 -13.42 3.90
CA SER A 14 -0.48 -13.99 3.07
C SER A 14 0.73 -13.08 2.87
N LEU A 15 0.61 -11.76 3.10
CA LEU A 15 1.67 -10.78 2.87
C LEU A 15 2.31 -10.30 4.16
N ARG A 16 3.63 -10.44 4.27
CA ARG A 16 4.38 -9.81 5.36
C ARG A 16 4.45 -8.30 5.15
N PRO A 17 4.26 -7.45 6.18
CA PRO A 17 4.32 -6.00 6.01
C PRO A 17 5.66 -5.51 5.42
N GLN A 18 6.78 -6.18 5.73
CA GLN A 18 8.07 -5.89 5.12
C GLN A 18 8.03 -6.00 3.59
N ALA A 19 7.36 -7.01 3.02
CA ALA A 19 7.29 -7.17 1.56
C ALA A 19 6.50 -6.03 0.90
N VAL A 20 5.50 -5.48 1.59
CA VAL A 20 4.77 -4.28 1.14
C VAL A 20 5.69 -3.07 1.15
N MET A 21 6.43 -2.86 2.26
CA MET A 21 7.40 -1.77 2.37
C MET A 21 8.46 -1.84 1.27
N ASP A 22 9.04 -3.02 1.03
CA ASP A 22 10.06 -3.24 0.00
C ASP A 22 9.51 -2.92 -1.39
N SER A 23 8.30 -3.41 -1.70
CA SER A 23 7.65 -3.18 -3.00
C SER A 23 7.33 -1.70 -3.24
N LEU A 24 6.91 -0.97 -2.19
CA LEU A 24 6.63 0.46 -2.27
C LEU A 24 7.89 1.30 -2.34
N SER A 25 8.97 0.86 -1.69
CA SER A 25 10.28 1.51 -1.81
C SER A 25 10.79 1.40 -3.24
N VAL A 26 10.74 0.21 -3.84
CA VAL A 26 11.22 -0.04 -5.20
C VAL A 26 10.30 0.60 -6.25
N GLY A 27 8.98 0.40 -6.14
CA GLY A 27 8.04 0.80 -7.18
C GLY A 27 7.61 2.27 -7.12
N HIS A 28 7.67 2.90 -5.95
CA HIS A 28 7.11 4.25 -5.72
C HIS A 28 8.04 5.16 -4.91
N GLY A 29 9.29 4.74 -4.65
CA GLY A 29 10.30 5.58 -3.99
C GLY A 29 10.02 5.88 -2.51
N TYR A 30 9.16 5.11 -1.84
CA TYR A 30 8.90 5.32 -0.42
C TYR A 30 10.15 5.08 0.41
N CYS A 31 10.41 6.00 1.33
CA CYS A 31 11.40 5.88 2.39
C CYS A 31 10.68 5.58 3.71
N TRP A 32 11.22 4.63 4.47
CA TRP A 32 10.57 4.14 5.69
C TRP A 32 11.35 4.47 6.95
N ILE A 33 10.64 4.96 7.96
CA ILE A 33 11.11 5.06 9.33
C ILE A 33 10.40 3.97 10.13
N VAL A 34 11.15 2.98 10.61
CA VAL A 34 10.60 1.91 11.47
C VAL A 34 10.59 2.42 12.90
N LEU A 35 9.39 2.63 13.45
CA LEU A 35 9.21 3.09 14.84
C LEU A 35 9.30 1.92 15.81
N PHE A 36 8.65 0.80 15.47
CA PHE A 36 8.67 -0.42 16.28
C PHE A 36 8.77 -1.64 15.35
N PRO A 37 9.84 -2.45 15.45
CA PRO A 37 10.00 -3.61 14.57
C PRO A 37 9.17 -4.84 15.02
N THR A 38 8.99 -5.03 16.33
CA THR A 38 8.31 -6.18 16.97
C THR A 38 7.69 -5.77 18.32
N PRO A 39 6.71 -6.53 18.86
CA PRO A 39 5.98 -7.63 18.22
C PRO A 39 4.96 -7.14 17.19
N LEU A 40 4.50 -5.90 17.33
CA LEU A 40 3.64 -5.22 16.37
C LEU A 40 4.50 -4.26 15.55
N ARG A 41 4.61 -4.51 14.25
CA ARG A 41 5.39 -3.65 13.37
C ARG A 41 4.68 -2.31 13.16
N ILE A 42 5.37 -1.22 13.47
CA ILE A 42 4.93 0.16 13.21
C ILE A 42 5.99 0.85 12.36
N ALA A 43 5.61 1.33 11.17
CA ALA A 43 6.52 2.02 10.26
C ALA A 43 5.79 3.15 9.53
N HIS A 44 6.44 4.33 9.48
CA HIS A 44 5.99 5.48 8.73
C HIS A 44 6.72 5.51 7.38
N GLY A 45 5.97 5.68 6.29
CA GLY A 45 6.47 5.74 4.93
C GLY A 45 6.12 7.09 4.31
N SER A 46 7.12 7.78 3.76
CA SER A 46 6.92 9.03 3.03
C SER A 46 7.72 9.00 1.73
N THR A 47 7.37 9.88 0.81
CA THR A 47 8.10 10.08 -0.46
C THR A 47 8.30 11.57 -0.71
N SER A 48 9.26 11.91 -1.57
CA SER A 48 9.46 13.29 -2.04
C SER A 48 8.46 13.72 -3.11
N ASP A 49 7.65 12.79 -3.63
CA ASP A 49 6.57 13.08 -4.58
C ASP A 49 5.34 13.60 -3.84
N GLY A 50 5.00 14.87 -4.05
CA GLY A 50 3.96 15.58 -3.31
C GLY A 50 2.53 15.10 -3.54
N ASP A 51 2.28 14.32 -4.61
CA ASP A 51 0.95 13.78 -4.90
C ASP A 51 0.68 12.44 -4.19
N MET A 52 1.70 11.82 -3.60
CA MET A 52 1.58 10.54 -2.92
C MET A 52 1.11 10.70 -1.47
N PRO A 53 0.32 9.74 -0.96
CA PRO A 53 -0.06 9.73 0.44
C PRO A 53 1.14 9.44 1.35
N GLU A 54 1.12 9.99 2.55
CA GLU A 54 1.90 9.45 3.65
C GLU A 54 1.29 8.13 4.11
N LEU A 55 2.14 7.18 4.48
CA LEU A 55 1.75 5.82 4.85
C LEU A 55 2.13 5.51 6.28
N LEU A 56 1.24 4.85 7.01
CA LEU A 56 1.54 4.28 8.31
C LEU A 56 1.12 2.81 8.33
N ILE A 57 2.10 1.93 8.50
CA ILE A 57 1.86 0.51 8.72
C ILE A 57 1.75 0.27 10.23
N VAL A 58 0.68 -0.39 10.65
CA VAL A 58 0.46 -0.88 12.01
C VAL A 58 0.05 -2.35 11.93
N GLY A 59 1.00 -3.26 12.13
CA GLY A 59 0.80 -4.69 11.97
C GLY A 59 0.38 -5.04 10.54
N LYS A 60 -0.89 -5.43 10.37
CA LYS A 60 -1.51 -5.77 9.08
C LYS A 60 -2.40 -4.66 8.53
N THR A 61 -2.32 -3.46 9.09
CA THR A 61 -3.09 -2.31 8.63
C THR A 61 -2.16 -1.32 7.95
N LEU A 62 -2.53 -0.86 6.76
CA LEU A 62 -1.92 0.25 6.06
C LEU A 62 -2.89 1.44 6.13
N LEU A 63 -2.46 2.50 6.80
CA LEU A 63 -3.16 3.77 6.88
C LEU A 63 -2.54 4.74 5.88
N LEU A 64 -3.39 5.53 5.23
CA LEU A 64 -3.02 6.51 4.21
C LEU A 64 -3.53 7.87 4.67
N SER A 65 -2.67 8.88 4.59
CA SER A 65 -3.00 10.27 4.87
C SER A 65 -2.59 11.16 3.71
N GLY A 66 -3.54 11.91 3.16
CA GLY A 66 -3.31 12.77 2.01
C GLY A 66 -3.30 12.02 0.67
N GLY A 67 -2.83 12.71 -0.37
CA GLY A 67 -2.85 12.20 -1.74
C GLY A 67 -4.25 12.20 -2.39
N ASN A 68 -4.34 11.54 -3.56
CA ASN A 68 -5.56 11.43 -4.37
C ASN A 68 -6.18 10.02 -4.23
N GLU A 69 -7.51 9.90 -4.33
CA GLU A 69 -8.26 8.63 -4.37
C GLU A 69 -7.70 7.62 -5.39
N VAL A 70 -7.13 8.09 -6.50
CA VAL A 70 -6.44 7.24 -7.49
C VAL A 70 -5.35 6.38 -6.85
N TYR A 71 -4.62 6.90 -5.85
CA TYR A 71 -3.57 6.16 -5.17
C TYR A 71 -4.09 5.07 -4.24
N ILE A 72 -5.25 5.26 -3.61
CA ILE A 72 -5.90 4.19 -2.85
C ILE A 72 -6.15 3.00 -3.77
N GLY A 73 -6.71 3.24 -4.95
CA GLY A 73 -6.96 2.20 -5.95
C GLY A 73 -5.69 1.48 -6.39
N ARG A 74 -4.61 2.24 -6.66
CA ARG A 74 -3.30 1.67 -7.02
C ARG A 74 -2.71 0.82 -5.91
N LEU A 75 -2.78 1.27 -4.65
CA LEU A 75 -2.27 0.55 -3.50
C LEU A 75 -3.04 -0.75 -3.23
N ARG A 76 -4.37 -0.73 -3.35
CA ARG A 76 -5.19 -1.96 -3.26
C ARG A 76 -4.77 -2.97 -4.33
N ARG A 77 -4.63 -2.52 -5.58
CA ARG A 77 -4.21 -3.38 -6.68
C ARG A 77 -2.80 -3.94 -6.50
N LEU A 78 -1.87 -3.14 -5.96
CA LEU A 78 -0.54 -3.61 -5.60
C LEU A 78 -0.62 -4.73 -4.55
N LEU A 79 -1.43 -4.57 -3.51
CA LEU A 79 -1.60 -5.59 -2.49
C LEU A 79 -2.22 -6.87 -3.06
N GLU A 80 -3.18 -6.77 -3.97
CA GLU A 80 -3.79 -7.92 -4.66
C GLU A 80 -2.77 -8.69 -5.52
N VAL A 81 -1.93 -7.96 -6.26
CA VAL A 81 -0.85 -8.56 -7.08
C VAL A 81 0.17 -9.25 -6.19
N LEU A 82 0.61 -8.57 -5.12
CA LEU A 82 1.57 -9.13 -4.18
C LEU A 82 1.00 -10.35 -3.45
N SER A 83 -0.29 -10.36 -3.11
CA SER A 83 -0.91 -11.49 -2.42
C SER A 83 -1.11 -12.71 -3.30
N GLY A 84 -0.71 -12.65 -4.58
CA GLY A 84 -0.89 -13.73 -5.54
C GLY A 84 -2.35 -13.95 -5.89
N THR A 85 -3.23 -12.98 -5.59
CA THR A 85 -4.64 -12.99 -5.99
C THR A 85 -4.71 -12.55 -7.44
N SER A 86 -4.14 -13.37 -8.32
CA SER A 86 -4.18 -13.15 -9.75
C SER A 86 -5.64 -13.11 -10.20
N VAL A 87 -6.12 -11.94 -10.62
CA VAL A 87 -7.30 -11.87 -11.47
C VAL A 87 -6.95 -12.70 -12.71
N ARG A 88 -7.53 -13.89 -12.81
CA ARG A 88 -7.66 -14.57 -14.09
C ARG A 88 -8.46 -13.62 -14.97
N VAL A 89 -7.77 -12.82 -15.78
CA VAL A 89 -8.40 -12.16 -16.92
C VAL A 89 -8.78 -13.29 -17.87
N ARG A 90 -10.00 -13.82 -17.71
CA ARG A 90 -10.65 -14.58 -18.79
C ARG A 90 -10.78 -13.60 -19.95
N ARG A 91 -9.91 -13.75 -20.96
CA ARG A 91 -10.29 -13.37 -22.32
C ARG A 91 -11.35 -14.38 -22.74
N ASP A 92 -12.62 -14.05 -22.52
CA ASP A 92 -13.67 -14.58 -23.38
C ASP A 92 -13.54 -13.81 -24.69
N SER A 93 -12.92 -14.46 -25.66
CA SER A 93 -12.93 -14.05 -27.07
C SER A 93 -13.12 -15.33 -27.87
N ASP A 94 -14.36 -15.83 -27.83
CA ASP A 94 -14.92 -16.76 -28.79
C ASP A 94 -16.36 -16.31 -29.08
N VAL A 95 -16.49 -15.39 -30.05
CA VAL A 95 -17.59 -15.34 -31.04
C VAL A 95 -17.00 -14.84 -32.35
#